data_AF-A0A2M9JRW5-F1
#
_entry.id   AF-A0A2M9JRW5-F1
#
_cell.length_a   1.000
_cell.length_b   1.000
_cell.length_c   1.000
_cell.angle_alpha   90.00
_cell.angle_beta   90.00
_cell.angle_gamma   90.00
#
_symmetry.space_group_name_H-M   'P 1'
#
loop_
_entity.id
_entity.type
_entity.pdbx_description
1 polymer ?
#
loop_
_entity_poly.entity_id
_entity_poly.type
_entity_poly.pdbx_seq_one_letter_code
_entity_poly.pdbx_strand_id
1 'polypeptide(L)'
;MRLTEVQLASTTVLLFLAGHETTVNPIANGVLTLLRHPDELSRLRGNPGLLPRAVKELLRYEPPVDPGARRPDARGISMPPRRICEVR
;
A
#
# COMPACT_ATOMS: atom_id res chain seq x y z
N MET A 1 13.73 11.02 28.62
CA MET A 1 14.40 9.91 27.92
C MET A 1 15.67 10.44 27.26
N ARG A 2 16.86 9.93 27.61
CA ARG A 2 18.09 10.15 26.82
C ARG A 2 18.33 8.89 26.00
N LEU A 3 18.47 9.03 24.68
CA LEU A 3 18.85 7.94 23.79
C LEU A 3 20.37 7.92 23.65
N THR A 4 20.97 6.74 23.67
CA THR A 4 22.36 6.57 23.23
C THR A 4 22.48 6.82 21.73
N GLU A 5 23.67 7.14 21.24
CA GLU A 5 23.91 7.42 19.82
C GLU A 5 23.44 6.26 18.92
N VAL A 6 23.69 5.02 19.33
CA VAL A 6 23.22 3.81 18.63
C VAL A 6 21.70 3.73 18.59
N GLN A 7 21.03 4.03 19.71
CA GLN A 7 19.56 4.00 19.77
C GLN A 7 18.93 5.13 18.95
N LEU A 8 19.58 6.30 18.90
CA LEU A 8 19.15 7.41 18.07
C LEU A 8 19.24 7.03 16.59
N ALA A 9 20.41 6.53 16.14
CA ALA A 9 20.60 6.07 14.77
C ALA A 9 19.59 4.96 14.37
N SER A 10 19.40 3.98 15.25
CA SER A 10 18.44 2.89 15.02
C SER A 10 17.00 3.39 14.90
N THR A 11 16.62 4.38 15.73
CA THR A 11 15.29 4.99 15.71
C THR A 11 15.09 5.81 14.43
N THR A 12 16.10 6.56 13.99
CA THR A 12 16.05 7.31 12.74
C THR A 12 15.87 6.39 11.53
N VAL A 13 16.62 5.29 11.47
CA VAL A 13 16.48 4.28 10.40
C VAL A 13 15.08 3.66 10.42
N LEU A 14 14.57 3.31 11.61
CA LEU A 14 13.22 2.76 11.75
C LEU A 14 12.15 3.73 11.23
N LEU A 15 12.24 5.01 11.60
CA LEU A 15 11.30 6.04 11.14
C LEU A 15 11.36 6.23 9.62
N PHE A 16 12.57 6.23 9.05
CA PHE A 16 12.77 6.34 7.61
C PHE A 16 12.15 5.17 6.85
N LEU A 17 12.43 3.93 7.26
CA LEU A 17 11.90 2.73 6.62
C LEU A 17 10.38 2.64 6.76
N ALA A 18 9.86 2.90 7.98
CA ALA A 18 8.42 2.90 8.23
C ALA A 18 7.68 3.94 7.37
N GLY A 19 8.27 5.12 7.18
CA GLY A 19 7.73 6.15 6.28
C GLY A 19 7.77 5.72 4.82
N HIS A 20 8.89 5.15 4.35
CA HIS A 20 9.07 4.76 2.95
C HIS A 20 8.08 3.66 2.52
N GLU A 21 7.91 2.61 3.33
CA GLU A 21 6.97 1.52 3.02
C GLU A 21 5.50 1.95 3.06
N THR A 22 5.15 2.97 3.85
CA THR A 22 3.75 3.40 4.03
C THR A 22 3.32 4.58 3.16
N THR A 23 4.27 5.28 2.53
CA THR A 23 3.98 6.48 1.72
C THR A 23 4.46 6.33 0.29
N VAL A 24 5.75 6.09 0.06
CA VAL A 24 6.35 6.04 -1.28
C VAL A 24 5.89 4.78 -2.01
N ASN A 25 6.02 3.62 -1.38
CA ASN A 25 5.66 2.35 -2.01
C ASN A 25 4.17 2.30 -2.41
N PRO A 26 3.19 2.69 -1.55
CA PRO A 26 1.78 2.61 -1.92
C PRO A 26 1.38 3.61 -3.02
N ILE A 27 2.01 4.79 -3.07
CA ILE A 27 1.77 5.76 -4.15
C ILE A 27 2.29 5.21 -5.48
N ALA A 28 3.55 4.74 -5.52
CA ALA A 28 4.14 4.19 -6.74
C ALA A 28 3.37 2.97 -7.23
N ASN A 29 3.03 2.04 -6.32
CA ASN A 29 2.25 0.86 -6.64
C ASN A 29 0.83 1.22 -7.07
N GLY A 30 0.19 2.19 -6.41
CA GLY A 30 -1.14 2.69 -6.79
C GLY A 30 -1.16 3.26 -8.21
N VAL A 31 -0.14 4.05 -8.58
CA VAL A 31 0.01 4.60 -9.95
C VAL A 31 0.24 3.48 -10.96
N LEU A 32 1.16 2.56 -10.69
CA LEU A 32 1.41 1.40 -11.55
C LEU A 32 0.16 0.54 -11.75
N THR A 33 -0.61 0.36 -10.69
CA THR A 33 -1.85 -0.44 -10.65
C THR A 33 -2.94 0.22 -11.49
N LEU A 34 -3.10 1.55 -11.43
CA LEU A 34 -3.97 2.30 -12.34
C LEU A 34 -3.51 2.24 -13.79
N LEU A 35 -2.20 2.32 -14.06
CA LEU A 35 -1.66 2.20 -15.41
C LEU A 35 -1.87 0.80 -16.01
N ARG A 36 -1.88 -0.25 -15.18
CA ARG A 36 -2.22 -1.62 -15.59
C ARG A 36 -3.71 -1.83 -15.83
N HIS A 37 -4.59 -0.96 -15.35
CA HIS A 37 -6.05 -1.03 -15.52
C HIS A 37 -6.58 0.28 -16.12
N PRO A 38 -6.35 0.51 -17.42
CA PRO A 38 -6.64 1.79 -18.08
C PRO A 38 -8.13 2.19 -18.06
N ASP A 39 -9.05 1.23 -17.97
CA ASP A 39 -10.48 1.50 -17.84
C ASP A 39 -10.81 2.19 -16.51
N GLU A 40 -10.20 1.74 -15.42
CA GLU A 40 -10.37 2.35 -14.09
C GLU A 40 -9.71 3.73 -14.00
N LEU A 41 -8.54 3.88 -14.64
CA LEU A 41 -7.89 5.17 -14.79
C LEU A 41 -8.77 6.15 -15.60
N SER A 42 -9.43 5.67 -16.66
CA SER A 42 -10.34 6.49 -17.48
C SER A 42 -11.59 6.90 -16.71
N ARG A 43 -12.17 5.99 -15.92
CA ARG A 43 -13.30 6.29 -15.01
C ARG A 43 -12.91 7.34 -13.97
N LEU A 44 -11.73 7.21 -13.36
CA LEU A 44 -11.23 8.16 -12.36
C LEU A 44 -10.95 9.55 -12.97
N ARG A 45 -10.43 9.59 -14.20
CA ARG A 45 -10.25 10.85 -14.96
C ARG A 45 -11.58 11.51 -15.30
N GLY A 46 -12.60 10.72 -15.66
CA GLY A 46 -13.94 11.23 -15.96
C GLY A 46 -14.71 11.72 -14.74
N ASN A 47 -14.38 11.21 -13.54
CA ASN A 47 -14.99 11.66 -12.28
C ASN A 47 -13.97 11.67 -11.13
N PRO A 48 -13.27 12.80 -10.92
CA PRO A 48 -12.31 12.96 -9.82
C PRO A 48 -12.92 12.78 -8.42
N GLY A 49 -14.25 12.88 -8.27
CA GLY A 49 -14.96 12.60 -7.02
C GLY A 49 -14.81 11.15 -6.54
N LEU A 50 -14.34 10.24 -7.40
CA LEU A 50 -14.05 8.85 -7.05
C LEU A 50 -12.69 8.65 -6.36
N LEU A 51 -11.81 9.67 -6.34
CA LEU A 51 -10.46 9.59 -5.76
C LEU A 51 -10.44 9.03 -4.33
N PRO A 52 -11.27 9.50 -3.38
CA PRO A 52 -11.25 8.97 -2.02
C PRO A 52 -11.59 7.48 -1.93
N ARG A 53 -12.43 6.97 -2.85
CA ARG A 53 -12.79 5.55 -2.93
C ARG A 53 -11.69 4.75 -3.61
N ALA A 54 -11.15 5.26 -4.71
CA ALA A 54 -10.05 4.64 -5.43
C ALA A 54 -8.81 4.44 -4.54
N VAL A 55 -8.44 5.43 -3.72
CA VAL A 55 -7.33 5.31 -2.76
C VAL A 55 -7.56 4.17 -1.76
N LYS A 56 -8.78 4.03 -1.22
CA LYS A 56 -9.10 2.92 -0.29
C LYS A 56 -8.95 1.56 -0.96
N GLU A 57 -9.44 1.42 -2.18
CA GLU A 57 -9.32 0.16 -2.92
C GLU A 57 -7.88 -0.14 -3.34
N LEU A 58 -7.10 0.87 -3.72
CA LEU A 58 -5.67 0.70 -4.02
C LEU A 58 -4.89 0.23 -2.78
N LEU A 59 -5.18 0.77 -1.60
CA LEU A 59 -4.58 0.30 -0.33
C LEU A 59 -5.05 -1.10 0.06
N ARG A 60 -6.27 -1.51 -0.34
CA ARG A 60 -6.74 -2.89 -0.17
C ARG A 60 -6.03 -3.83 -1.15
N TYR A 61 -5.79 -3.38 -2.38
CA TYR A 61 -5.19 -4.18 -3.44
C TYR A 61 -3.68 -4.38 -3.19
N GLU A 62 -2.97 -3.28 -2.95
CA GLU A 62 -1.53 -3.17 -2.67
C GLU A 62 -1.34 -2.69 -1.22
N PRO A 63 -1.54 -3.55 -0.21
CA PRO A 63 -1.33 -3.17 1.18
C PRO A 63 0.15 -2.81 1.42
N PRO A 64 0.45 -1.73 2.16
CA PRO A 64 1.83 -1.30 2.41
C PRO A 64 2.68 -2.34 3.15
N VAL A 65 2.02 -3.16 3.95
CA VAL A 65 2.62 -4.25 4.73
C VAL A 65 1.82 -5.51 4.44
N ASP A 66 2.50 -6.63 4.18
CA ASP A 66 1.82 -7.91 4.01
C ASP A 66 1.22 -8.34 5.36
N PRO A 67 -0.12 -8.40 5.50
CA PRO A 67 -0.75 -8.85 6.74
C PRO A 67 -0.44 -10.33 7.07
N GLY A 68 0.07 -11.11 6.12
CA GLY A 68 0.49 -12.50 6.30
C GLY A 68 1.92 -12.68 6.82
N ALA A 69 2.81 -11.69 6.61
CA ALA A 69 4.24 -11.85 6.87
C ALA A 69 4.62 -12.02 8.36
N ARG A 70 3.72 -11.68 9.29
CA ARG A 70 3.97 -11.81 10.75
C ARG A 70 3.35 -13.05 11.38
N ARG A 71 2.78 -13.97 10.60
CA ARG A 71 2.19 -15.19 11.12
C ARG A 71 3.11 -16.39 10.83
N PRO A 72 3.88 -16.89 11.82
CA PRO A 72 4.75 -18.05 11.63
C PRO A 72 3.99 -19.35 11.30
N ASP A 73 2.64 -19.33 11.28
CA ASP A 73 1.76 -20.46 10.97
C ASP A 73 0.93 -20.31 9.69
N ALA A 74 1.02 -19.19 8.96
CA ALA A 74 0.21 -18.94 7.76
C ALA A 74 0.78 -19.66 6.52
N ARG A 75 0.74 -20.99 6.53
CA ARG A 75 0.97 -21.78 5.32
C ARG A 75 -0.14 -21.47 4.31
N GLY A 76 0.24 -20.81 3.21
CA GLY A 76 -0.46 -20.94 1.93
C GLY A 76 -1.86 -20.34 1.83
N ILE A 77 -2.08 -19.11 2.32
CA ILE A 77 -3.26 -18.35 1.86
C ILE A 77 -2.93 -17.75 0.49
N SER A 78 -3.25 -18.50 -0.57
CA SER A 78 -3.27 -17.95 -1.93
C SER A 78 -4.32 -16.84 -1.98
N MET A 79 -3.87 -15.58 -2.08
CA MET A 79 -4.78 -14.46 -2.26
C MET A 79 -5.46 -14.59 -3.64
N PRO A 80 -6.79 -14.48 -3.73
CA PRO A 80 -7.51 -14.60 -5.00
C PRO A 80 -7.11 -13.48 -5.97
N PRO A 81 -7.35 -13.64 -7.29
CA PRO A 81 -7.01 -12.64 -8.29
C PRO A 81 -7.73 -11.32 -7.95
N ARG A 82 -6.96 -10.35 -7.45
CA ARG A 82 -7.53 -9.08 -6.99
C ARG A 82 -7.95 -8.30 -8.24
N ARG A 83 -9.21 -7.86 -8.29
CA ARG A 83 -9.70 -6.80 -9.18
C ARG A 83 -9.68 -5.48 -8.40
N ILE A 84 -9.12 -4.41 -8.98
CA ILE A 84 -9.02 -3.09 -8.34
C ILE A 84 -10.40 -2.52 -8.03
N CYS A 85 -11.35 -2.73 -8.93
CA CYS A 85 -12.70 -2.17 -8.85
C CYS A 85 -13.75 -3.27 -9.00
N GLU A 86 -13.83 -4.17 -8.02
CA GLU A 86 -15.13 -4.80 -7.77
C GLU A 86 -16.01 -3.81 -7.00
N VAL A 87 -17.31 -3.87 -7.27
CA VAL A 87 -18.42 -3.18 -6.58
C VAL A 87 -18.98 -1.95 -7.31
N ARG A 88 -20.02 -2.25 -8.10
CA ARG A 88 -21.22 -1.42 -8.38
C ARG A 88 -21.58 -0.51 -7.21
#